data_AF-M0CV20-F1
#
_entry.id   AF-M0CV20-F1
#
_cell.length_a   1.000
_cell.length_b   1.000
_cell.length_c   1.000
_cell.angle_alpha   90.00
_cell.angle_beta   90.00
_cell.angle_gamma   90.00
#
_symmetry.space_group_name_H-M   'P 1'
#
loop_
_entity.id
_entity.type
_entity.pdbx_description
1 polymer ?
#
loop_
_entity_poly.entity_id
_entity_poly.type
_entity_poly.pdbx_seq_one_letter_code
_entity_poly.pdbx_strand_id
1 'polypeptide(L)' 'MPADDYLDSQTALFVGGFVAVLFWFAAGLAFVAGGDALPVVRAFALGFVGLGALFFLIGVVVAAALRRRA' A
#
# COMPACT_ATOMS: atom_id res chain seq x y z
N MET A 1 12.48 -24.95 -1.90
CA MET A 1 13.04 -23.65 -2.35
C MET A 1 13.32 -22.82 -1.13
N PRO A 2 14.52 -22.22 -1.00
CA PRO A 2 14.77 -21.24 0.06
C PRO A 2 13.79 -20.07 -0.08
N ALA A 3 13.29 -19.55 1.03
CA ALA A 3 12.35 -18.41 1.04
C ALA A 3 12.97 -17.13 0.45
N ASP A 4 14.29 -17.11 0.35
CA ASP A 4 15.09 -16.00 -0.18
C ASP A 4 14.88 -15.78 -1.69
N ASP A 5 14.38 -16.77 -2.42
CA ASP A 5 14.09 -16.65 -3.86
C ASP A 5 13.00 -15.59 -4.15
N TYR A 6 12.16 -15.26 -3.16
CA TYR A 6 11.12 -14.23 -3.27
C TYR A 6 11.55 -12.86 -2.70
N LEU A 7 12.76 -12.75 -2.13
CA LEU A 7 13.30 -11.52 -1.54
C LEU A 7 14.08 -10.68 -2.55
N ASP A 8 13.48 -10.42 -3.71
CA ASP A 8 14.06 -9.56 -4.74
C ASP A 8 13.40 -8.16 -4.79
N SER A 9 14.10 -7.20 -5.39
CA SER A 9 13.64 -5.81 -5.42
C SER A 9 12.36 -5.59 -6.24
N GLN A 10 12.11 -6.42 -7.26
CA GLN A 10 10.92 -6.32 -8.09
C GLN A 10 9.70 -6.86 -7.33
N THR A 11 9.84 -7.97 -6.62
CA THR A 11 8.79 -8.51 -5.75
C THR A 11 8.45 -7.53 -4.63
N ALA A 12 9.44 -6.88 -4.00
CA ALA A 12 9.20 -5.86 -2.98
C ALA A 12 8.39 -4.65 -3.51
N LEU A 13 8.73 -4.15 -4.71
CA LEU A 13 7.97 -3.07 -5.36
C LEU A 13 6.55 -3.51 -5.73
N PHE A 14 6.40 -4.73 -6.27
CA PHE A 14 5.12 -5.27 -6.66
C PHE A 14 4.19 -5.41 -5.46
N VAL A 15 4.65 -6.05 -4.38
CA VAL A 15 3.84 -6.27 -3.17
C VAL A 15 3.45 -4.93 -2.54
N GLY A 16 4.41 -4.02 -2.35
CA GLY A 16 4.13 -2.70 -1.78
C GLY A 16 3.14 -1.89 -2.63
N GLY A 17 3.33 -1.88 -3.96
CA GLY A 17 2.42 -1.19 -4.89
C GLY A 17 1.04 -1.83 -4.95
N PHE A 18 0.96 -3.15 -5.02
CA PHE A 18 -0.31 -3.88 -5.07
C PHE A 18 -1.15 -3.63 -3.80
N VAL A 19 -0.54 -3.77 -2.62
CA VAL A 19 -1.22 -3.51 -1.34
C VAL A 19 -1.67 -2.06 -1.25
N ALA A 20 -0.84 -1.10 -1.68
CA ALA A 20 -1.21 0.31 -1.71
C ALA A 20 -2.44 0.58 -2.59
N VAL A 21 -2.47 -0.01 -3.79
CA VAL A 21 -3.60 0.12 -4.73
C VAL A 21 -4.89 -0.45 -4.12
N LEU A 22 -4.83 -1.59 -3.43
CA LEU A 22 -6.00 -2.16 -2.76
C LEU A 22 -6.55 -1.21 -1.67
N PHE A 23 -5.66 -0.63 -0.87
CA PHE A 23 -6.06 0.34 0.15
C PHE A 23 -6.65 1.62 -0.46
N TRP A 24 -6.06 2.15 -1.54
CA TRP A 24 -6.58 3.32 -2.23
C TRP A 24 -7.92 3.04 -2.92
N PHE A 25 -8.10 1.84 -3.46
CA PHE A 25 -9.37 1.40 -4.00
C PHE A 25 -10.44 1.33 -2.91
N ALA A 26 -10.13 0.70 -1.77
CA ALA A 26 -11.02 0.66 -0.60
C ALA A 26 -11.34 2.07 -0.07
N ALA A 27 -10.35 2.98 -0.04
CA ALA A 27 -10.55 4.38 0.33
C ALA A 27 -11.53 5.07 -0.61
N GLY A 28 -11.39 4.86 -1.93
CA GLY A 28 -12.30 5.39 -2.94
C GLY A 28 -13.74 4.88 -2.74
N LEU A 29 -13.91 3.58 -2.49
CA LEU A 29 -15.22 2.99 -2.19
C LEU A 29 -15.81 3.58 -0.91
N ALA A 30 -15.02 3.70 0.16
CA ALA A 30 -15.48 4.29 1.42
C ALA A 30 -15.89 5.77 1.22
N PHE A 31 -15.11 6.53 0.46
CA PHE A 31 -15.42 7.93 0.17
C PHE A 31 -16.73 8.08 -0.62
N VAL A 32 -16.93 7.27 -1.66
CA VAL A 32 -18.14 7.29 -2.49
C VAL A 32 -19.37 6.80 -1.71
N ALA A 33 -19.22 5.69 -0.96
CA ALA A 33 -20.32 5.10 -0.20
C ALA A 33 -20.74 5.94 1.01
N GLY A 34 -19.80 6.67 1.64
CA GLY A 34 -20.08 7.49 2.82
C GLY A 34 -20.85 8.78 2.52
N GLY A 35 -20.77 9.31 1.29
CA GLY A 35 -21.34 10.60 0.92
C GLY A 35 -20.90 11.74 1.85
N ASP A 36 -21.69 12.81 1.92
CA ASP A 36 -21.47 13.93 2.86
C ASP A 36 -22.08 13.70 4.26
N ALA A 37 -22.85 12.61 4.44
CA ALA A 37 -23.65 12.40 5.64
C ALA A 37 -22.88 11.76 6.81
N LEU A 38 -21.78 11.05 6.55
CA LEU A 38 -21.08 10.26 7.57
C LEU A 38 -19.61 10.68 7.68
N PRO A 39 -19.26 11.71 8.48
CA PRO A 39 -17.89 12.18 8.65
C PRO A 39 -16.93 11.10 9.15
N VAL A 40 -17.44 10.13 9.90
CA VAL A 40 -16.68 8.95 10.35
C VAL A 40 -16.18 8.12 9.16
N VAL A 41 -17.02 7.90 8.13
CA VAL A 41 -16.66 7.11 6.94
C VAL A 41 -15.60 7.86 6.12
N ARG A 42 -15.67 9.19 6.07
CA ARG A 42 -14.62 10.03 5.46
C ARG A 42 -13.27 9.89 6.18
N ALA A 43 -13.27 9.82 7.50
CA ALA A 43 -12.06 9.60 8.28
C ALA A 43 -11.44 8.21 7.97
N PHE A 44 -12.26 7.17 7.80
CA PHE A 44 -11.79 5.85 7.37
C PHE A 44 -11.17 5.88 5.96
N ALA A 45 -11.77 6.62 5.01
CA ALA A 45 -11.19 6.78 3.68
C ALA A 45 -9.79 7.39 3.75
N LEU A 46 -9.59 8.45 4.55
CA LEU A 46 -8.27 9.05 4.76
C LEU A 46 -7.30 8.07 5.43
N GLY A 47 -7.77 7.28 6.41
CA GLY A 47 -6.97 6.24 7.04
C GLY A 47 -6.47 5.19 6.04
N PHE A 48 -7.34 4.73 5.13
CA PHE A 48 -6.96 3.82 4.05
C PHE A 48 -5.97 4.46 3.06
N VAL A 49 -6.13 5.73 2.71
CA VAL A 49 -5.15 6.45 1.88
C VAL A 49 -3.77 6.45 2.53
N GLY A 50 -3.70 6.81 3.82
CA GLY A 50 -2.45 6.85 4.58
C GLY A 50 -1.81 5.48 4.71
N LEU A 51 -2.60 4.44 4.96
CA LEU A 51 -2.11 3.07 5.07
C LEU A 51 -1.56 2.56 3.73
N GLY A 52 -2.26 2.83 2.62
CA GLY A 52 -1.77 2.51 1.28
C GLY A 52 -0.45 3.23 0.96
N ALA A 53 -0.35 4.53 1.29
CA ALA A 53 0.89 5.29 1.11
C ALA A 53 2.05 4.72 1.95
N LEU A 54 1.77 4.28 3.19
CA LEU A 54 2.77 3.64 4.05
C LEU A 54 3.29 2.34 3.44
N PHE A 55 2.42 1.44 2.98
CA PHE A 55 2.84 0.19 2.34
C PHE A 55 3.63 0.42 1.05
N PHE A 56 3.25 1.42 0.25
CA PHE A 56 4.00 1.82 -0.93
C PHE A 56 5.42 2.28 -0.57
N LEU A 57 5.54 3.19 0.41
CA LEU A 57 6.83 3.70 0.87
C LEU A 57 7.72 2.59 1.43
N ILE A 58 7.16 1.68 2.24
CA ILE A 58 7.90 0.52 2.75
C ILE A 58 8.41 -0.35 1.59
N GLY A 59 7.56 -0.66 0.60
CA GLY A 59 7.96 -1.43 -0.58
C GLY A 59 9.11 -0.77 -1.36
N VAL A 60 9.04 0.55 -1.56
CA VAL A 60 10.10 1.33 -2.22
C VAL A 60 11.39 1.31 -1.39
N VAL A 61 11.32 1.52 -0.08
CA VAL A 61 12.49 1.53 0.81
C VAL A 61 13.16 0.15 0.83
N VAL A 62 12.38 -0.94 0.95
CA VAL A 62 12.89 -2.31 0.91
C VAL A 62 13.53 -2.61 -0.43
N ALA A 63 12.88 -2.28 -1.54
CA ALA A 63 13.43 -2.50 -2.88
C ALA A 63 14.74 -1.72 -3.10
N ALA A 64 14.81 -0.48 -2.63
CA ALA A 64 16.02 0.33 -2.67
C ALA A 64 17.14 -0.28 -1.81
N ALA A 65 16.81 -0.81 -0.63
CA ALA A 65 17.77 -1.50 0.22
C ALA A 65 18.30 -2.79 -0.41
N LEU A 66 17.45 -3.58 -1.07
CA LEU A 66 17.84 -4.80 -1.78
C LEU A 66 18.73 -4.50 -2.98
N ARG A 67 18.40 -3.47 -3.78
CA ARG A 67 19.24 -3.04 -4.92
C ARG A 67 20.63 -2.55 -4.52
N ARG A 68 20.81 -2.06 -3.29
CA ARG A 68 22.12 -1.64 -2.78
C ARG A 68 22.97 -2.80 -2.24
N ARG A 69 22.35 -3.96 -2.00
CA ARG A 69 23.01 -5.16 -1.47
C ARG A 69 23.39 -6.17 -2.55
N ALA A 70 22.71 -6.12 -3.69
CA ALA A 70 23.05 -6.86 -4.91
C ALA A 70 24.22 -6.19 -5.63
#